data_AF-A0A0D0AIC5-F1
#
_entry.id   AF-A0A0D0AIC5-F1
#
_cell.length_a   1.000
_cell.length_b   1.000
_cell.length_c   1.000
_cell.angle_alpha   90.00
_cell.angle_beta   90.00
_cell.angle_gamma   90.00
#
_symmetry.space_group_name_H-M   'P 1'
#
loop_
_entity.id
_entity.type
_entity.pdbx_description
1 polymer ?
#
loop_
_entity_poly.entity_id
_entity_poly.type
_entity_poly.pdbx_seq_one_letter_code
_entity_poly.pdbx_strand_id
1 'polypeptide(L)'
;RSRLTLPEEQSKVFLLFSCLQRMFLETYARWQWLVHWLPRLRALGTSHPVDTSVIGAFTADFNIAADLLRIGCPVWLVRPLREKQATPIHRIIPPLDETFHNRLPLRMSEFELDLADAEPPHRLLFSG
;
A
#
# COMPACT_ATOMS: atom_id res chain seq x y z
N ARG A 1 6.19 30.43 -6.85
CA ARG A 1 5.52 29.24 -6.26
C ARG A 1 4.18 29.67 -5.67
N SER A 2 3.11 29.66 -6.47
CA SER A 2 1.73 29.90 -6.01
C SER A 2 1.20 28.63 -5.36
N ARG A 3 0.75 28.72 -4.10
CA ARG A 3 0.02 27.62 -3.45
C ARG A 3 -1.33 27.47 -4.15
N LEU A 4 -1.61 26.29 -4.68
CA LEU A 4 -2.94 25.93 -5.17
C LEU A 4 -3.89 25.83 -3.96
N THR A 5 -4.56 26.93 -3.63
CA THR A 5 -5.63 26.94 -2.62
C THR A 5 -6.90 26.48 -3.29
N LEU A 6 -7.34 25.26 -2.96
CA LEU A 6 -8.62 24.74 -3.40
C LEU A 6 -9.75 25.57 -2.76
N PRO A 7 -10.79 26.00 -3.52
CA PRO A 7 -11.96 26.66 -2.95
C PRO A 7 -12.56 25.87 -1.78
N GLU A 8 -13.00 26.57 -0.73
CA GLU A 8 -13.51 25.95 0.51
C GLU A 8 -14.67 24.97 0.24
N GLU A 9 -15.55 25.32 -0.70
CA GLU A 9 -16.67 24.47 -1.14
C GLU A 9 -16.21 23.19 -1.85
N GLN A 10 -15.15 23.26 -2.65
CA GLN A 10 -14.58 22.05 -3.28
C GLN A 10 -13.93 21.14 -2.23
N SER A 11 -13.27 21.72 -1.23
CA SER A 11 -12.66 20.97 -0.13
C SER A 11 -13.72 20.19 0.67
N LYS A 12 -14.89 20.80 0.93
CA LYS A 12 -16.04 20.15 1.58
C LYS A 12 -16.56 18.97 0.77
N VAL A 13 -16.71 19.13 -0.55
CA VAL A 13 -17.17 18.06 -1.45
C VAL A 13 -16.17 16.89 -1.47
N PHE A 14 -14.87 17.15 -1.58
CA PHE A 14 -13.85 16.10 -1.54
C PHE A 14 -13.81 15.37 -0.20
N LEU A 15 -14.00 16.08 0.91
CA LEU A 15 -14.09 15.46 2.23
C LEU A 15 -15.31 14.55 2.33
N LEU A 16 -16.50 15.04 1.93
CA LEU A 16 -17.73 14.25 1.94
C LEU A 16 -17.60 13.00 1.05
N PHE A 17 -17.05 13.17 -0.15
CA PHE A 17 -16.77 12.07 -1.05
C PHE A 17 -15.82 11.04 -0.43
N SER A 18 -14.72 11.49 0.18
CA SER A 18 -13.75 10.62 0.86
C SER A 18 -14.39 9.87 2.04
N CYS A 19 -15.25 10.53 2.80
CA CYS A 19 -16.02 9.91 3.88
C CYS A 19 -16.97 8.83 3.34
N LEU A 20 -17.69 9.12 2.24
CA LEU A 20 -18.58 8.15 1.60
C LEU A 20 -17.81 6.95 1.05
N GLN A 21 -16.72 7.20 0.33
CA GLN A 21 -15.83 6.16 -0.19
C GLN A 21 -15.32 5.28 0.95
N ARG A 22 -14.89 5.88 2.07
CA ARG A 22 -14.45 5.16 3.26
C ARG A 22 -15.57 4.29 3.84
N MET A 23 -16.76 4.83 4.05
CA MET A 23 -17.90 4.08 4.58
C MET A 23 -18.26 2.89 3.69
N PHE A 24 -18.26 3.09 2.37
CA PHE A 24 -18.50 2.03 1.41
C PHE A 24 -17.44 0.92 1.50
N LEU A 25 -16.16 1.30 1.46
CA LEU A 25 -15.05 0.32 1.51
C LEU A 25 -15.01 -0.44 2.84
N GLU A 26 -15.24 0.23 3.98
CA GLU A 26 -15.32 -0.44 5.29
C GLU A 26 -16.48 -1.43 5.35
N THR A 27 -17.64 -1.05 4.83
CA THR A 27 -18.83 -1.90 4.82
C THR A 27 -18.63 -3.10 3.89
N TYR A 28 -18.09 -2.87 2.70
CA TYR A 28 -17.76 -3.93 1.75
C TYR A 28 -16.73 -4.90 2.32
N ALA A 29 -15.67 -4.40 2.96
CA ALA A 29 -14.65 -5.24 3.60
C ALA A 29 -15.26 -6.10 4.73
N ARG A 30 -16.14 -5.54 5.57
CA ARG A 30 -16.86 -6.30 6.61
C ARG A 30 -17.77 -7.38 6.01
N TRP A 31 -18.47 -7.05 4.94
CA TRP A 31 -19.31 -8.01 4.24
C TRP A 31 -18.48 -9.16 3.64
N GLN A 32 -17.39 -8.83 2.94
CA GLN A 32 -16.43 -9.81 2.42
C GLN A 32 -15.85 -10.70 3.53
N TRP A 33 -15.53 -10.12 4.69
CA TRP A 33 -15.09 -10.86 5.88
C TRP A 33 -16.09 -11.91 6.30
N LEU A 34 -17.36 -11.54 6.44
CA LEU A 34 -18.41 -12.45 6.90
C LEU A 34 -18.73 -13.54 5.87
N VAL A 35 -18.71 -13.21 4.58
CA VAL A 35 -19.14 -14.11 3.50
C VAL A 35 -18.03 -15.05 3.04
N HIS A 36 -16.79 -14.59 2.93
CA HIS A 36 -15.70 -15.36 2.31
C HIS A 36 -14.63 -15.79 3.31
N TRP A 37 -14.14 -14.86 4.14
CA TRP A 37 -12.95 -15.09 4.96
C TRP A 37 -13.24 -15.83 6.26
N LEU A 38 -14.31 -15.44 6.97
CA LEU A 38 -14.71 -16.05 8.23
C LEU A 38 -15.08 -17.55 8.09
N PRO A 39 -15.78 -18.00 7.04
CA PRO A 39 -16.01 -19.42 6.81
C PRO A 39 -14.71 -20.20 6.59
N ARG A 40 -13.76 -19.65 5.81
CA ARG A 40 -12.46 -20.28 5.57
C ARG A 40 -11.61 -20.37 6.84
N LEU A 41 -11.69 -19.35 7.71
CA LEU A 41 -10.99 -19.35 8.99
C LEU A 41 -11.49 -20.45 9.94
N ARG A 42 -12.79 -20.75 9.89
CA ARG A 42 -13.42 -21.82 10.68
C ARG A 42 -13.18 -23.21 10.08
N ALA A 43 -12.90 -23.29 8.78
CA ALA A 43 -12.55 -24.55 8.12
C ALA A 43 -11.15 -24.99 8.54
N LEU A 44 -11.09 -26.02 9.40
CA LEU A 44 -9.82 -26.57 9.88
C LEU A 44 -9.13 -27.36 8.76
N GLY A 45 -7.82 -27.13 8.59
CA GLY A 45 -6.97 -27.94 7.71
C GLY A 45 -6.98 -27.58 6.22
N THR A 46 -7.79 -26.61 5.77
CA THR A 46 -7.80 -26.17 4.37
C THR A 46 -6.94 -24.93 4.17
N SER A 47 -5.89 -25.07 3.37
CA SER A 47 -5.13 -23.92 2.85
C SER A 47 -5.75 -23.46 1.54
N HIS A 48 -5.89 -22.14 1.38
CA HIS A 48 -6.44 -21.53 0.17
C HIS A 48 -5.36 -20.71 -0.55
N PRO A 49 -5.38 -20.65 -1.89
CA PRO A 49 -4.51 -19.75 -2.63
C PRO A 49 -4.82 -18.29 -2.28
N VAL A 50 -3.78 -17.46 -2.28
CA VAL A 50 -3.92 -16.02 -1.99
C VAL A 50 -4.65 -15.33 -3.14
N ASP A 51 -5.72 -14.63 -2.82
CA ASP A 51 -6.50 -13.84 -3.79
C ASP A 51 -5.84 -12.49 -4.04
N THR A 52 -5.08 -12.36 -5.12
CA THR A 52 -4.37 -11.12 -5.46
C THR A 52 -5.26 -10.02 -6.04
N SER A 53 -6.56 -10.27 -6.23
CA SER A 53 -7.49 -9.27 -6.79
C SER A 53 -8.00 -8.26 -5.76
N VAL A 54 -7.80 -8.52 -4.48
CA VAL A 54 -8.30 -7.70 -3.37
C VAL A 54 -7.18 -6.98 -2.64
N ILE A 55 -7.50 -5.82 -2.07
CA ILE A 55 -6.59 -5.14 -1.14
C ILE A 55 -6.44 -6.00 0.12
N GLY A 56 -5.20 -6.28 0.48
CA GLY A 56 -4.86 -7.09 1.64
C GLY A 56 -5.17 -6.43 2.98
N ALA A 57 -5.30 -7.26 4.02
CA ALA A 57 -5.42 -6.82 5.40
C ALA A 57 -4.07 -6.34 5.95
N PHE A 58 -4.11 -5.41 6.90
CA PHE A 58 -2.92 -4.94 7.62
C PHE A 58 -3.01 -5.41 9.07
N THR A 59 -1.95 -6.03 9.57
CA THR A 59 -1.87 -6.43 10.97
C THR A 59 -0.43 -6.32 11.47
N ALA A 60 -0.24 -6.00 12.74
CA ALA A 60 1.06 -6.11 13.40
C ALA A 60 1.28 -7.47 14.07
N ASP A 61 0.20 -8.22 14.28
CA ASP A 61 0.23 -9.52 14.94
C ASP A 61 0.58 -10.62 13.93
N PHE A 62 1.64 -11.38 14.23
CA PHE A 62 2.14 -12.46 13.39
C PHE A 62 1.18 -13.65 13.31
N ASN A 63 0.49 -13.99 14.41
CA ASN A 63 -0.45 -15.11 14.44
C ASN A 63 -1.66 -14.79 13.56
N ILE A 64 -2.19 -13.55 13.68
CA ILE A 64 -3.28 -13.09 12.82
C ILE A 64 -2.82 -13.07 11.35
N ALA A 65 -1.60 -12.62 11.07
CA ALA A 65 -1.08 -12.62 9.70
C ALA A 65 -0.99 -14.04 9.11
N ALA A 66 -0.49 -15.00 9.89
CA ALA A 66 -0.39 -16.39 9.48
C ALA A 66 -1.76 -17.01 9.20
N ASP A 67 -2.75 -16.75 10.05
CA ASP A 67 -4.12 -17.22 9.85
C ASP A 67 -4.77 -16.62 8.60
N LEU A 68 -4.60 -15.31 8.38
CA LEU A 68 -5.12 -14.62 7.19
C LEU A 68 -4.47 -15.16 5.91
N LEU A 69 -3.15 -15.35 5.92
CA LEU A 69 -2.44 -15.92 4.77
C LEU A 69 -2.90 -17.35 4.48
N ARG A 70 -3.09 -18.17 5.53
CA ARG A 70 -3.55 -19.56 5.41
C ARG A 70 -4.91 -19.68 4.74
N ILE A 71 -5.83 -18.75 5.02
CA ILE A 71 -7.16 -18.70 4.40
C ILE A 71 -7.19 -18.02 3.01
N GLY A 72 -6.02 -17.66 2.48
CA GLY A 72 -5.87 -17.04 1.16
C GLY A 72 -6.18 -15.54 1.14
N CYS A 73 -6.25 -14.88 2.29
CA CYS A 73 -6.40 -13.43 2.37
C CYS A 73 -5.03 -12.77 2.22
N PRO A 74 -4.82 -11.83 1.28
CA PRO A 74 -3.56 -11.09 1.22
C PRO A 74 -3.35 -10.31 2.51
N VAL A 75 -2.12 -10.31 3.03
CA VAL A 75 -1.82 -9.66 4.30
C VAL A 75 -0.48 -8.91 4.25
N TRP A 76 -0.47 -7.74 4.89
CA TRP A 76 0.70 -6.89 5.07
C TRP A 76 1.03 -6.82 6.57
N LEU A 77 2.18 -7.37 6.94
CA LEU A 77 2.67 -7.33 8.32
C LEU A 77 3.28 -5.96 8.62
N VAL A 78 2.58 -5.15 9.41
CA VAL A 78 3.02 -3.82 9.84
C VAL A 78 3.88 -3.96 11.08
N ARG A 79 5.18 -3.73 10.96
CA ARG A 79 6.10 -3.79 12.10
C ARG A 79 6.09 -2.46 12.86
N PRO A 80 5.69 -2.42 14.15
CA PRO A 80 5.74 -1.21 14.94
C PRO A 80 7.16 -0.63 14.97
N LEU A 81 7.29 0.69 14.81
CA LEU A 81 8.59 1.37 14.84
C LEU A 81 9.34 1.19 16.17
N ARG A 82 8.61 0.87 17.25
CA ARG A 82 9.19 0.58 18.57
C ARG A 82 10.01 -0.72 18.61
N GLU A 83 9.69 -1.67 17.73
CA GLU A 83 10.39 -2.96 17.61
C GLU A 83 11.59 -2.87 16.66
N LYS A 84 11.72 -1.76 15.92
CA LYS A 84 12.93 -1.45 15.16
C LYS A 84 13.94 -0.83 16.11
N GLN A 85 15.16 -1.38 16.15
CA GLN A 85 16.32 -0.58 16.54
C GLN A 85 16.26 0.69 15.70
N ALA A 86 16.32 1.86 16.34
CA ALA A 86 16.25 3.15 15.66
C ALA A 86 17.19 3.10 14.46
N THR A 87 16.66 3.01 13.24
CA THR A 87 17.50 3.02 12.04
C THR A 87 18.11 4.40 12.01
N PRO A 88 19.42 4.56 12.31
CA PRO A 88 19.99 5.88 12.32
C PRO A 88 19.91 6.42 10.89
N ILE A 89 19.53 7.69 10.77
CA ILE A 89 19.58 8.39 9.49
C ILE A 89 21.06 8.57 9.19
N HIS A 90 21.66 7.62 8.49
CA HIS A 90 23.09 7.66 8.15
C HIS A 90 23.42 8.79 7.17
N ARG A 91 22.46 9.17 6.33
CA ARG A 91 22.66 10.19 5.30
C ARG A 91 21.34 10.85 4.95
N ILE A 92 21.31 12.17 5.00
CA ILE A 92 20.27 12.99 4.37
C ILE A 92 20.78 13.32 2.98
N ILE A 93 20.07 12.89 1.95
CA ILE A 93 20.41 13.18 0.56
C ILE A 93 19.66 14.48 0.18
N PRO A 94 20.33 15.47 -0.43
CA PRO A 94 19.63 16.66 -0.91
C PRO A 94 18.54 16.28 -1.91
N PRO A 95 17.49 17.11 -2.06
CA PRO A 95 16.45 16.89 -3.07
C PRO A 95 17.09 16.70 -4.45
N LEU A 96 16.54 15.78 -5.24
CA LEU A 96 16.95 15.56 -6.63
C LEU A 96 16.81 16.89 -7.40
N ASP A 97 17.89 17.29 -8.08
CA ASP A 97 17.93 18.49 -8.92
C ASP A 97 17.91 18.11 -10.41
N GLU A 98 17.96 19.11 -11.29
CA GLU A 98 17.94 18.91 -12.75
C GLU A 98 19.20 18.20 -13.29
N THR A 99 20.23 18.00 -12.46
CA THR A 99 21.43 17.25 -12.82
C THR A 99 21.33 15.76 -12.48
N PHE A 100 20.20 15.34 -11.93
CA PHE A 100 19.97 13.95 -11.55
C PHE A 100 19.90 13.02 -12.77
N HIS A 101 20.86 12.10 -12.86
CA HIS A 101 21.02 11.17 -14.00
C HIS A 101 20.04 9.97 -14.00
N ASN A 102 18.85 10.12 -13.42
CA ASN A 102 17.82 9.07 -13.35
C ASN A 102 18.30 7.75 -12.74
N ARG A 103 19.33 7.74 -11.90
CA ARG A 103 19.82 6.52 -11.24
C ARG A 103 19.82 6.69 -9.73
N LEU A 104 19.04 5.85 -9.04
CA LEU A 104 18.98 5.83 -7.59
C LEU A 104 19.77 4.64 -7.04
N PRO A 105 20.83 4.85 -6.26
CA PRO A 105 21.50 3.74 -5.59
C PRO A 105 20.55 3.11 -4.57
N LEU A 106 20.36 1.78 -4.66
CA LEU A 106 19.56 1.06 -3.68
C LEU A 106 20.36 0.86 -2.38
N ARG A 107 19.70 1.05 -1.24
CA ARG A 107 20.36 0.87 0.06
C ARG A 107 20.74 -0.61 0.23
N MET A 108 22.00 -0.87 0.59
CA MET A 108 22.59 -2.21 0.81
C MET A 108 22.80 -3.05 -0.46
N SER A 109 22.86 -2.42 -1.63
CA SER A 109 23.00 -3.10 -2.91
C SER A 109 23.97 -2.33 -3.81
N GLU A 110 24.78 -3.03 -4.59
CA GLU A 110 25.57 -2.41 -5.66
C GLU A 110 24.72 -2.06 -6.89
N PHE A 111 23.43 -2.44 -6.87
CA PHE A 111 22.49 -2.13 -7.94
C PHE A 111 21.96 -0.69 -7.82
N GLU A 112 22.02 0.03 -8.93
CA GLU A 112 21.33 1.29 -9.13
C GLU A 112 19.98 1.03 -9.79
N LEU A 113 18.92 1.64 -9.24
CA LEU A 113 17.60 1.67 -9.83
C LEU A 113 17.58 2.72 -10.93
N ASP A 114 17.44 2.28 -12.17
CA ASP A 114 17.20 3.16 -13.31
C ASP A 114 15.75 3.68 -13.24
N LEU A 115 15.62 5.00 -13.24
CA LEU A 115 14.38 5.76 -13.25
C LEU A 115 14.13 6.41 -14.62
N ALA A 116 14.97 6.12 -15.61
CA ALA A 116 14.68 6.56 -16.98
C ALA A 116 13.34 5.97 -17.43
N ASP A 117 12.61 6.72 -18.25
CA ASP A 117 11.41 6.21 -18.89
C ASP A 117 11.77 4.93 -19.64
N ALA A 118 10.98 3.87 -19.44
CA ALA A 118 11.22 2.62 -20.13
C ALA A 118 11.17 2.82 -21.66
N GLU A 119 12.11 2.21 -22.37
CA GLU A 119 12.09 2.10 -23.83
C GLU A 119 11.83 0.63 -24.22
N PRO A 120 10.68 0.31 -24.83
CA PRO A 120 9.59 1.20 -25.24
C PRO A 120 8.76 1.72 -24.06
N PRO A 121 8.12 2.90 -24.20
CA PRO A 121 7.29 3.49 -23.15
C PRO A 121 6.23 2.50 -22.69
N HIS A 122 6.08 2.39 -21.37
CA HIS A 122 5.04 1.56 -20.78
C HIS A 122 3.68 1.94 -21.38
N ARG A 123 2.86 0.91 -21.67
CA ARG A 123 1.53 1.12 -22.23
C ARG A 123 0.75 2.05 -21.30
N LEU A 124 0.37 3.23 -21.79
CA LEU A 124 -0.51 4.17 -21.08
C LEU A 124 -1.84 3.47 -20.82
N LEU A 125 -2.07 3.07 -19.56
CA LEU A 125 -3.32 2.42 -19.14
C LEU A 125 -4.41 3.44 -18.80
N PHE A 126 -4.06 4.72 -18.65
CA PHE A 126 -4.98 5.79 -18.31
C PHE A 126 -4.46 7.15 -18.81
N SER A 127 -5.33 7.92 -19.48
CA SER A 127 -5.15 9.35 -19.73
C SER A 127 -6.44 10.06 -19.32
N GLY A 128 -6.36 10.93 -18.31
CA GLY A 128 -7.45 11.79 -17.85
C GLY A 128 -7.34 13.20 -18.41
#